data_AF-A0A9W7Y7T6-F1
#
_entry.id   AF-A0A9W7Y7T6-F1
#
_cell.length_a   1.000
_cell.length_b   1.000
_cell.length_c   1.000
_cell.angle_alpha   90.00
_cell.angle_beta   90.00
_cell.angle_gamma   90.00
#
_symmetry.space_group_name_H-M   'P 1'
#
loop_
_entity.id
_entity.type
_entity.pdbx_description
1 polymer ?
#
loop_
_entity_poly.entity_id
_entity_poly.type
_entity_poly.pdbx_seq_one_letter_code
_entity_poly.pdbx_strand_id
1 'polypeptide(L)'
;MRTGPGRGSRGAPGAGTFRRAQIEALLKAAQWTVKRLCSERGETAFAVEMEPSDPDFPFEVSRLYLALVVPAAYPPRRSSDALLAIEVASNDIPAGIKRNIETGFADNVRNTVKAAIDAGNPEDIPSLVDYLQWLDRNLEALMKQRPAATIKFTAFSAAKAPGLGASAAPGTPANHRTS
;
A
#
# COMPACT_ATOMS: atom_id res chain seq x y z
N MET A 1 -25.11 -41.86 26.56
CA MET A 1 -23.87 -41.06 26.44
C MET A 1 -23.02 -41.64 25.30
N ARG A 2 -22.92 -40.94 24.16
CA ARG A 2 -21.96 -41.27 23.10
C ARG A 2 -21.30 -39.97 22.66
N THR A 3 -20.09 -39.75 23.12
CA THR A 3 -19.19 -38.67 22.70
C THR A 3 -18.67 -38.99 21.30
N GLY A 4 -19.09 -38.21 20.30
CA GLY A 4 -18.49 -38.22 18.96
C GLY A 4 -17.20 -37.40 18.95
N PRO A 5 -16.16 -37.82 18.21
CA PRO A 5 -14.87 -37.14 18.22
C PRO A 5 -14.97 -35.81 17.47
N GLY A 6 -14.40 -34.77 18.09
CA GLY A 6 -14.28 -33.44 17.51
C GLY A 6 -13.60 -33.50 16.15
N ARG A 7 -14.30 -33.03 15.13
CA ARG A 7 -13.73 -32.79 13.80
C ARG A 7 -12.76 -31.62 13.94
N GLY A 8 -11.48 -31.94 14.15
CA GLY A 8 -10.39 -30.97 14.10
C GLY A 8 -10.43 -30.24 12.77
N SER A 9 -10.50 -28.91 12.84
CA SER A 9 -10.40 -27.99 11.71
C SER A 9 -9.03 -28.19 11.05
N ARG A 10 -9.01 -29.02 10.01
CA ARG A 10 -7.84 -29.23 9.15
C ARG A 10 -7.62 -27.94 8.36
N GLY A 11 -6.75 -27.06 8.85
CA GLY A 11 -6.28 -25.91 8.09
C GLY A 11 -5.69 -26.39 6.75
N ALA A 12 -6.11 -25.78 5.65
CA ALA A 12 -5.69 -26.17 4.30
C ALA A 12 -4.15 -26.15 4.17
N PRO A 13 -3.46 -27.25 3.82
CA PRO A 13 -2.00 -27.35 3.89
C PRO A 13 -1.20 -26.59 2.82
N GLY A 14 -1.83 -25.80 1.94
CA GLY A 14 -1.18 -25.31 0.71
C GLY A 14 -0.67 -23.86 0.75
N ALA A 15 -1.38 -22.94 1.40
CA ALA A 15 -1.13 -21.50 1.23
C ALA A 15 0.15 -21.02 1.95
N GLY A 16 0.39 -21.50 3.17
CA GLY A 16 1.58 -21.13 3.95
C GLY A 16 2.89 -21.60 3.31
N THR A 17 2.88 -22.76 2.67
CA THR A 17 4.05 -23.33 1.98
C THR A 17 4.40 -22.53 0.72
N PHE A 18 3.39 -22.18 -0.10
CA PHE A 18 3.60 -21.37 -1.30
C PHE A 18 4.10 -19.97 -0.95
N ARG A 19 3.48 -19.30 0.03
CA ARG A 19 3.92 -17.97 0.51
C ARG A 19 5.39 -17.98 0.92
N ARG A 20 5.80 -19.01 1.66
CA ARG A 20 7.18 -19.14 2.14
C ARG A 20 8.17 -19.36 1.00
N ALA A 21 7.83 -20.22 0.04
CA ALA A 21 8.65 -20.46 -1.14
C ALA A 21 8.82 -19.20 -2.02
N GLN A 22 7.74 -18.44 -2.18
CA GLN A 22 7.74 -17.15 -2.88
C GLN A 22 8.63 -16.11 -2.19
N ILE A 23 8.52 -15.99 -0.87
CA ILE A 23 9.40 -15.12 -0.07
C ILE A 23 10.86 -15.56 -0.20
N GLU A 24 11.12 -16.87 -0.18
CA GLU A 24 12.48 -17.39 -0.35
C GLU A 24 13.04 -17.10 -1.74
N ALA A 25 12.22 -17.25 -2.79
CA ALA A 25 12.61 -16.88 -4.15
C ALA A 25 12.93 -15.39 -4.27
N LEU A 26 12.10 -14.54 -3.66
CA LEU A 26 12.34 -13.10 -3.59
C LEU A 26 13.67 -12.76 -2.90
N LEU A 27 13.95 -13.39 -1.75
CA LEU A 27 15.20 -13.17 -1.01
C LEU A 27 16.44 -13.70 -1.73
N LYS A 28 16.28 -14.67 -2.65
CA LYS A 28 17.36 -15.23 -3.47
C LYS A 28 17.56 -14.49 -4.79
N ALA A 29 16.67 -13.57 -5.17
CA ALA A 29 16.77 -12.85 -6.43
C ALA A 29 18.01 -11.94 -6.42
N ALA A 30 19.04 -12.28 -7.19
CA ALA A 30 20.31 -11.56 -7.21
C ALA A 30 20.24 -10.16 -7.86
N GLN A 31 19.18 -9.90 -8.63
CA GLN A 31 18.93 -8.64 -9.31
C GLN A 31 18.55 -7.49 -8.36
N TRP A 32 18.06 -7.79 -7.15
CA TRP A 32 17.62 -6.78 -6.19
C TRP A 32 18.20 -7.05 -4.81
N THR A 33 18.42 -5.98 -4.04
CA THR A 33 18.76 -6.14 -2.63
C THR A 33 17.48 -6.14 -1.81
N VAL A 34 17.12 -7.30 -1.26
CA VAL A 34 15.89 -7.47 -0.47
C VAL A 34 16.24 -7.72 1.00
N LYS A 35 15.69 -6.90 1.90
CA LYS A 35 15.84 -7.05 3.35
C LYS A 35 14.48 -7.09 4.02
N ARG A 36 14.25 -8.07 4.90
CA ARG A 36 13.03 -8.12 5.70
C ARG A 36 13.05 -6.99 6.74
N LEU A 37 12.02 -6.16 6.76
CA LEU A 37 11.88 -5.06 7.72
C LEU A 37 11.19 -5.53 8.98
N CYS A 38 9.97 -6.06 8.83
CA CYS A 38 9.16 -6.54 9.94
C CYS A 38 8.29 -7.72 9.50
N SER A 39 7.85 -8.49 10.48
CA SER A 39 6.89 -9.57 10.28
C SER A 39 5.95 -9.57 11.48
N GLU A 40 4.84 -8.84 11.37
CA GLU A 40 3.90 -8.65 12.48
C GLU A 40 2.48 -8.98 12.02
N ARG A 41 1.69 -9.63 12.89
CA ARG A 41 0.26 -9.93 12.70
C ARG A 41 -0.12 -10.52 11.33
N GLY A 42 0.77 -11.31 10.73
CA GLY A 42 0.51 -12.02 9.47
C GLY A 42 0.99 -11.28 8.22
N GLU A 43 1.42 -10.03 8.32
CA GLU A 43 2.02 -9.32 7.19
C GLU A 43 3.54 -9.41 7.28
N THR A 44 4.22 -9.40 6.14
CA THR A 44 5.68 -9.32 6.10
C THR A 44 6.08 -8.21 5.15
N ALA A 45 6.82 -7.23 5.66
CA ALA A 45 7.33 -6.13 4.87
C ALA A 45 8.80 -6.35 4.51
N PHE A 46 9.15 -6.01 3.27
CA PHE A 46 10.51 -6.11 2.74
C PHE A 46 10.94 -4.76 2.19
N ALA A 47 12.11 -4.27 2.60
CA ALA A 47 12.80 -3.22 1.89
C ALA A 47 13.41 -3.84 0.63
N VAL A 48 13.08 -3.28 -0.52
CA VAL A 48 13.60 -3.66 -1.82
C VAL A 48 14.34 -2.46 -2.38
N GLU A 49 15.59 -2.70 -2.75
CA GLU A 49 16.42 -1.76 -3.51
C GLU A 49 16.63 -2.35 -4.90
N MET A 50 16.24 -1.56 -5.91
CA MET A 50 16.22 -1.95 -7.31
C MET A 50 16.92 -0.89 -8.14
N GLU A 51 17.85 -1.33 -8.99
CA GLU A 51 18.45 -0.51 -10.04
C GLU A 51 17.55 -0.63 -11.28
N PRO A 52 17.09 0.49 -11.88
CA PRO A 52 16.30 0.43 -13.10
C PRO A 52 17.06 -0.32 -14.19
N SER A 53 16.42 -1.30 -14.83
CA SER A 53 17.06 -2.10 -15.88
C SER A 53 17.34 -1.33 -17.19
N ASP A 54 16.74 -0.15 -17.37
CA ASP A 54 16.88 0.65 -18.60
C ASP A 54 18.12 1.57 -18.52
N PRO A 55 19.14 1.38 -19.38
CA PRO A 55 20.33 2.24 -19.38
C PRO A 55 20.06 3.66 -19.90
N ASP A 56 18.96 3.90 -20.63
CA ASP A 56 18.54 5.21 -21.15
C ASP A 56 17.41 5.82 -20.30
N PHE A 57 17.35 5.46 -19.00
CA PHE A 57 16.28 5.93 -18.12
C PHE A 57 16.24 7.47 -18.06
N PRO A 58 15.14 8.12 -18.46
CA PRO A 58 15.09 9.56 -18.65
C PRO A 58 14.99 10.37 -17.34
N PHE A 59 15.00 9.70 -16.19
CA PHE A 59 14.94 10.33 -14.86
C PHE A 59 16.24 10.08 -14.09
N GLU A 60 16.63 11.03 -13.24
CA GLU A 60 17.82 10.93 -12.37
C GLU A 60 17.59 10.00 -11.16
N VAL A 61 17.08 8.78 -11.39
CA VAL A 61 16.87 7.77 -10.35
C VAL A 61 17.92 6.68 -10.52
N SER A 62 19.00 6.75 -9.75
CA SER A 62 20.01 5.69 -9.77
C SER A 62 19.49 4.39 -9.14
N ARG A 63 18.69 4.51 -8.07
CA ARG A 63 18.13 3.38 -7.33
C ARG A 63 16.74 3.70 -6.79
N LEU A 64 15.81 2.78 -7.01
CA LEU A 64 14.48 2.82 -6.41
C LEU A 64 14.51 2.08 -5.07
N TYR A 65 14.14 2.78 -4.00
CA TYR A 65 13.92 2.19 -2.68
C TYR A 65 12.42 2.11 -2.44
N LEU A 66 11.93 0.92 -2.13
CA LEU A 66 10.53 0.70 -1.80
C LEU A 66 10.36 -0.33 -0.67
N ALA A 67 9.23 -0.26 0.02
CA ALA A 67 8.78 -1.30 0.92
C ALA A 67 7.69 -2.13 0.24
N LEU A 68 7.92 -3.43 0.04
CA LEU A 68 6.93 -4.40 -0.43
C LEU A 68 6.24 -5.06 0.77
N VAL A 69 4.92 -4.93 0.85
CA VAL A 69 4.08 -5.54 1.89
C VAL A 69 3.42 -6.80 1.34
N VAL A 70 3.71 -7.94 1.98
CA VAL A 70 3.19 -9.26 1.60
C VAL A 70 2.20 -9.76 2.67
N PRO A 71 0.89 -9.78 2.40
CA PRO A 71 -0.11 -10.25 3.36
C PRO A 71 0.00 -11.75 3.70
N ALA A 72 -0.59 -12.16 4.82
CA ALA A 72 -0.67 -13.57 5.23
C ALA A 72 -1.45 -14.42 4.23
N ALA A 73 -2.48 -13.81 3.63
CA ALA A 73 -3.38 -14.46 2.70
C ALA A 73 -2.75 -14.69 1.32
N TYR A 74 -1.54 -14.18 1.06
CA TYR A 74 -0.88 -14.35 -0.24
C TYR A 74 -0.50 -15.84 -0.47
N PRO A 75 -0.81 -16.43 -1.65
CA PRO A 75 -1.53 -15.83 -2.77
C PRO A 75 -3.04 -15.77 -2.48
N PRO A 76 -3.71 -14.66 -2.81
CA PRO A 76 -5.13 -14.47 -2.50
C PRO A 76 -5.98 -15.54 -3.18
N ARG A 77 -7.00 -16.04 -2.48
CA ARG A 77 -7.95 -17.04 -3.00
C ARG A 77 -9.27 -16.39 -3.40
N ARG A 78 -9.53 -15.19 -2.88
CA ARG A 78 -10.73 -14.40 -3.15
C ARG A 78 -10.33 -12.98 -3.48
N SER A 79 -11.11 -12.30 -4.32
CA SER A 79 -10.87 -10.91 -4.68
C SER A 79 -10.99 -9.94 -3.50
N SER A 80 -11.59 -10.38 -2.39
CA SER A 80 -11.69 -9.65 -1.13
C SER A 80 -10.48 -9.82 -0.20
N ASP A 81 -9.57 -10.75 -0.51
CA ASP A 81 -8.38 -10.97 0.32
C ASP A 81 -7.41 -9.79 0.19
N ALA A 82 -6.61 -9.56 1.22
CA ALA A 82 -5.57 -8.53 1.18
C ALA A 82 -4.57 -8.80 0.04
N LEU A 83 -4.26 -7.77 -0.73
CA LEU A 83 -3.36 -7.82 -1.88
C LEU A 83 -1.96 -7.28 -1.53
N LEU A 84 -0.99 -7.56 -2.41
CA LEU A 84 0.32 -6.95 -2.33
C LEU A 84 0.22 -5.43 -2.47
N ALA A 85 1.05 -4.71 -1.72
CA ALA A 85 1.18 -3.27 -1.81
C ALA A 85 2.66 -2.86 -1.75
N ILE A 86 2.97 -1.70 -2.31
CA ILE A 86 4.30 -1.09 -2.21
C ILE A 86 4.18 0.33 -1.65
N GLU A 87 5.26 0.79 -1.02
CA GLU A 87 5.45 2.19 -0.59
C GLU A 87 6.81 2.69 -1.09
N VAL A 88 6.85 3.82 -1.80
CA VAL A 88 8.10 4.32 -2.40
C VAL A 88 8.86 5.22 -1.43
N ALA A 89 10.02 4.75 -0.98
CA ALA A 89 10.89 5.43 -0.01
C ALA A 89 11.94 6.38 -0.64
N SER A 90 12.15 6.35 -1.96
CA SER A 90 13.11 7.24 -2.67
C SER A 90 12.76 8.73 -2.51
N ASN A 91 13.63 9.55 -1.90
CA ASN A 91 13.35 10.97 -1.64
C ASN A 91 13.51 11.88 -2.87
N ASP A 92 14.25 11.40 -3.86
CA ASP A 92 14.46 12.00 -5.18
C ASP A 92 13.21 11.98 -6.06
N ILE A 93 12.23 11.12 -5.73
CA ILE A 93 10.99 10.98 -6.50
C ILE A 93 9.89 11.88 -5.90
N PRO A 94 9.28 12.81 -6.67
CA PRO A 94 8.17 13.62 -6.22
C PRO A 94 6.97 12.79 -5.74
N ALA A 95 6.29 13.23 -4.68
CA ALA A 95 5.17 12.49 -4.07
C ALA A 95 4.04 12.12 -5.06
N GLY A 96 3.74 12.98 -6.04
CA GLY A 96 2.76 12.66 -7.09
C GLY A 96 3.21 11.53 -8.02
N ILE A 97 4.52 11.39 -8.26
CA ILE A 97 5.09 10.30 -9.05
C ILE A 97 5.16 9.02 -8.22
N LYS A 98 5.57 9.10 -6.95
CA LYS A 98 5.50 7.96 -6.01
C LYS A 98 4.10 7.34 -6.01
N ARG A 99 3.07 8.18 -5.91
CA ARG A 99 1.67 7.76 -5.93
C ARG A 99 1.28 7.06 -7.23
N ASN A 100 1.80 7.50 -8.38
CA ASN A 100 1.57 6.83 -9.67
C ASN A 100 2.16 5.42 -9.67
N ILE A 101 3.38 5.26 -9.16
CA ILE A 101 4.07 3.97 -9.06
C ILE A 101 3.29 3.02 -8.15
N GLU A 102 2.92 3.48 -6.95
CA GLU A 102 2.15 2.70 -5.97
C GLU A 102 0.78 2.28 -6.50
N THR A 103 0.07 3.23 -7.12
CA THR A 103 -1.27 2.98 -7.68
C THR A 103 -1.20 2.03 -8.87
N GLY A 104 -0.25 2.25 -9.79
CA GLY A 104 -0.06 1.38 -10.96
C GLY A 104 0.32 -0.05 -10.57
N PHE A 105 1.15 -0.21 -9.55
CA PHE A 105 1.45 -1.53 -8.98
C PHE A 105 0.20 -2.18 -8.38
N ALA A 106 -0.54 -1.45 -7.55
CA ALA A 106 -1.76 -1.96 -6.93
C ALA A 106 -2.83 -2.36 -7.97
N ASP A 107 -2.97 -1.58 -9.04
CA ASP A 107 -3.90 -1.86 -10.14
C ASP A 107 -3.46 -3.10 -10.93
N ASN A 108 -2.16 -3.26 -11.21
CA ASN A 108 -1.66 -4.47 -11.86
C ASN A 108 -1.90 -5.73 -11.01
N VAL A 109 -1.60 -5.68 -9.71
CA VAL A 109 -1.88 -6.78 -8.78
C VAL A 109 -3.37 -7.09 -8.75
N ARG A 110 -4.23 -6.08 -8.61
CA ARG A 110 -5.69 -6.27 -8.60
C ARG A 110 -6.19 -6.91 -9.89
N ASN A 111 -5.74 -6.43 -11.05
CA ASN A 111 -6.22 -6.91 -12.34
C ASN A 111 -5.77 -8.36 -12.61
N THR A 112 -4.51 -8.68 -12.32
CA THR A 112 -3.97 -10.04 -12.50
C THR A 112 -4.62 -11.04 -11.54
N VAL A 113 -4.78 -10.68 -10.26
CA VAL A 113 -5.49 -11.51 -9.28
C VAL A 113 -6.95 -11.71 -9.66
N LYS A 114 -7.66 -10.63 -10.03
CA LYS A 114 -9.06 -10.72 -10.44
C LYS A 114 -9.22 -11.63 -11.66
N ALA A 115 -8.37 -11.48 -12.67
CA ALA A 115 -8.40 -12.32 -13.86
C ALA A 115 -8.20 -13.80 -13.54
N ALA A 116 -7.21 -14.13 -12.70
CA ALA A 116 -6.94 -15.51 -12.26
C ALA A 116 -8.11 -16.11 -11.47
N ILE A 117 -8.70 -15.34 -10.54
CA ILE A 117 -9.84 -15.79 -9.72
C ILE A 117 -11.10 -15.97 -10.57
N ASP A 118 -11.42 -15.01 -11.44
CA ASP A 118 -12.61 -15.08 -12.30
C ASP A 118 -12.50 -16.24 -13.30
N ALA A 119 -11.29 -16.58 -13.76
CA ALA A 119 -11.02 -17.74 -14.59
C ALA A 119 -11.04 -19.07 -13.83
N GLY A 120 -11.09 -19.05 -12.49
CA GLY A 120 -11.04 -20.24 -11.65
C GLY A 120 -9.64 -20.86 -11.48
N ASN A 121 -8.58 -20.15 -11.90
CA ASN A 121 -7.19 -20.61 -11.86
C ASN A 121 -6.34 -19.71 -10.94
N PRO A 122 -6.53 -19.74 -9.61
CA PRO A 122 -5.75 -18.92 -8.68
C PRO A 122 -4.25 -19.24 -8.69
N GLU A 123 -3.82 -20.37 -9.25
CA GLU A 123 -2.43 -20.71 -9.51
C GLU A 123 -1.76 -19.83 -10.58
N ASP A 124 -2.54 -19.18 -11.46
CA ASP A 124 -2.04 -18.27 -12.50
C ASP A 124 -1.70 -16.88 -11.94
N ILE A 125 -1.88 -16.64 -10.63
CA ILE A 125 -1.47 -15.40 -9.98
C ILE A 125 0.06 -15.26 -10.06
N PRO A 126 0.57 -14.14 -10.60
CA PRO A 126 2.01 -13.90 -10.73
C PRO A 126 2.77 -14.05 -9.41
N SER A 127 4.03 -14.46 -9.49
CA SER A 127 4.93 -14.58 -8.32
C SER A 127 5.35 -13.21 -7.78
N LEU A 128 5.90 -13.16 -6.56
CA LEU A 128 6.47 -11.91 -6.01
C LEU A 128 7.58 -11.35 -6.90
N VAL A 129 8.36 -12.24 -7.50
CA VAL A 129 9.43 -11.89 -8.43
C VAL A 129 8.85 -11.35 -9.73
N ASP A 130 7.79 -11.96 -10.27
CA ASP A 130 7.14 -11.47 -11.51
C ASP A 130 6.56 -10.06 -11.31
N TYR A 131 5.95 -9.79 -10.16
CA TYR A 131 5.42 -8.46 -9.86
C TYR A 131 6.51 -7.39 -9.77
N LEU A 132 7.67 -7.70 -9.19
CA LEU A 132 8.80 -6.78 -9.16
C LEU A 132 9.47 -6.62 -10.54
N GLN A 133 9.58 -7.68 -11.33
CA GLN A 133 10.05 -7.59 -12.73
C GLN A 133 9.08 -6.78 -13.60
N TRP A 134 7.78 -6.89 -13.35
CA TRP A 134 6.79 -6.04 -14.01
C TRP A 134 6.99 -4.59 -13.60
N LEU A 135 7.19 -4.32 -12.30
CA LEU A 135 7.41 -2.97 -11.79
C LEU A 135 8.64 -2.33 -12.45
N ASP A 136 9.77 -3.03 -12.49
CA ASP A 136 11.00 -2.57 -13.12
C ASP A 136 10.79 -2.17 -14.60
N ARG A 137 10.18 -3.07 -15.38
CA ARG A 137 9.90 -2.84 -16.80
C ARG A 137 8.88 -1.74 -17.08
N ASN A 138 8.01 -1.43 -16.13
CA ASN A 138 6.96 -0.42 -16.28
C ASN A 138 7.28 0.87 -15.52
N LEU A 139 8.43 0.94 -14.84
CA LEU A 139 8.79 2.06 -13.98
C LEU A 139 8.83 3.38 -14.78
N GLU A 140 9.44 3.34 -15.97
CA GLU A 140 9.53 4.51 -16.84
C GLU A 140 8.14 5.05 -17.22
N ALA A 141 7.23 4.15 -17.64
CA ALA A 141 5.88 4.52 -18.01
C ALA A 141 5.10 5.10 -16.82
N LEU A 142 5.24 4.50 -15.63
CA LEU A 142 4.61 4.96 -14.39
C LEU A 142 5.14 6.34 -13.96
N MET A 143 6.42 6.61 -14.19
CA MET A 143 7.05 7.90 -13.87
C MET A 143 6.70 9.00 -14.89
N LYS A 144 6.47 8.64 -16.15
CA LYS A 144 6.02 9.56 -17.22
C LYS A 144 4.56 9.98 -17.07
N GLN A 145 3.75 9.27 -16.28
CA GLN A 145 2.37 9.68 -16.00
C GLN A 145 2.33 11.04 -15.32
N ARG A 146 1.28 11.82 -15.60
CA ARG A 146 1.06 13.12 -14.93
C ARG A 146 1.08 12.91 -13.41
N PRO A 147 1.82 13.73 -12.64
CA PRO A 147 1.89 13.56 -11.19
C PRO A 147 0.48 13.54 -10.58
N ALA A 148 0.17 12.52 -9.77
CA ALA A 148 -1.10 12.48 -9.07
C ALA A 148 -1.25 13.71 -8.18
N ALA A 149 -2.46 14.29 -8.16
CA ALA A 149 -2.78 15.41 -7.29
C ALA A 149 -2.67 14.98 -5.82
N THR A 150 -1.58 15.38 -5.16
CA THR A 150 -1.37 15.14 -3.73
C THR A 150 -1.77 16.41 -2.98
N ILE A 151 -2.88 16.37 -2.24
CA ILE A 151 -3.31 17.50 -1.41
C ILE A 151 -2.30 17.64 -0.27
N LYS A 152 -1.42 18.64 -0.34
CA LYS A 152 -0.54 19.01 0.79
C LYS A 152 -1.40 19.74 1.83
N PHE A 153 -1.68 19.09 2.96
CA PHE A 153 -2.24 19.78 4.11
C PHE A 153 -1.16 20.64 4.77
N THR A 154 -1.06 21.91 4.39
CA THR A 154 -0.33 22.90 5.19
C THR A 154 -1.16 23.20 6.43
N ALA A 155 -0.72 22.70 7.59
CA ALA A 155 -1.26 23.12 8.87
C ALA A 155 -1.01 24.62 9.03
N PHE A 156 -2.08 25.42 9.01
CA PHE A 156 -1.99 26.81 9.43
C PHE A 156 -1.81 26.82 10.95
N SER A 157 -0.60 27.12 11.42
CA SER A 157 -0.39 27.49 12.82
C SER A 157 -1.14 28.80 13.07
N ALA A 158 -2.33 28.70 13.67
CA ALA A 158 -3.01 29.84 14.28
C ALA A 158 -2.25 30.23 15.56
N ALA A 159 -1.19 31.01 15.39
CA ALA A 159 -0.58 31.73 16.48
C ALA A 159 -1.49 32.89 16.91
N LYS A 160 -1.66 33.00 18.23
CA LYS A 160 -2.10 34.17 19.01
C LYS A 160 -3.62 34.38 19.16
N ALA A 161 -4.15 33.80 20.24
CA ALA A 161 -5.30 34.36 20.95
C ALA A 161 -4.92 35.72 21.59
N PRO A 162 -5.80 36.71 21.54
CA PRO A 162 -5.90 37.68 22.64
C PRO A 162 -7.34 37.87 23.12
N GLY A 163 -7.50 37.77 24.44
CA GLY A 163 -8.45 38.56 25.21
C GLY A 163 -9.91 38.10 25.24
N LEU A 164 -10.26 37.28 26.23
CA LEU A 164 -11.61 37.29 26.80
C LEU A 164 -11.87 38.69 27.37
N GLY A 165 -12.56 39.52 26.59
CA GLY A 165 -13.14 40.79 27.03
C GLY A 165 -14.38 40.53 27.88
N ALA A 166 -14.43 41.19 29.02
CA ALA A 166 -15.41 41.03 30.08
C ALA A 166 -16.87 41.25 29.64
N SER A 167 -17.75 40.39 30.15
CA SER A 167 -19.20 40.59 30.17
C SER A 167 -19.58 41.50 31.34
N ALA A 168 -19.99 42.74 31.05
CA ALA A 168 -20.76 43.58 31.97
C ALA A 168 -21.37 44.77 31.23
N ALA A 169 -22.70 44.78 31.05
CA ALA A 169 -23.60 45.78 31.65
C ALA A 169 -24.99 45.82 30.95
N PRO A 170 -26.06 46.21 31.69
CA PRO A 170 -27.46 46.13 31.26
C PRO A 170 -28.10 47.49 30.90
N GLY A 171 -29.28 47.46 30.28
CA GLY A 171 -30.18 48.61 30.05
C GLY A 171 -30.76 48.57 28.63
N THR A 172 -32.03 48.87 28.31
CA THR A 172 -33.15 49.56 29.00
C THR A 172 -34.42 49.31 28.14
N PRO A 173 -35.66 49.38 28.68
CA PRO A 173 -36.89 48.94 28.00
C PRO A 173 -37.63 50.09 27.29
N ALA A 174 -38.57 49.78 26.38
CA ALA A 174 -39.70 50.66 26.04
C ALA A 174 -40.84 49.95 25.25
N ASN A 175 -42.06 50.05 25.82
CA ASN A 175 -43.40 50.14 25.21
C ASN A 175 -43.97 48.95 24.39
N HIS A 176 -45.26 48.58 24.49
CA HIS A 176 -46.44 49.45 24.40
C HIS A 176 -47.65 48.99 25.23
N ARG A 177 -48.39 50.02 25.67
CA ARG A 177 -49.74 50.10 26.22
C ARG A 177 -50.79 49.92 25.11
N THR A 178 -51.86 49.19 25.38
CA THR A 178 -53.22 49.54 24.93
C THR A 178 -54.26 48.89 25.83
N SER A 179 -55.29 49.68 26.14
CA SER A 179 -56.48 49.38 26.92
C SER A 179 -57.40 48.34 26.28
#